data_AF-A0A7L1EPH3-F1
#
_entry.id   AF-A0A7L1EPH3-F1
#
_cell.length_a   1.000
_cell.length_b   1.000
_cell.length_c   1.000
_cell.angle_alpha   90.00
_cell.angle_beta   90.00
_cell.angle_gamma   90.00
#
_symmetry.space_group_name_H-M   'P 1'
#
loop_
_entity.id
_entity.type
_entity.pdbx_description
1 polymer ?
#
loop_
_entity_poly.entity_id
_entity_poly.type
_entity_poly.pdbx_seq_one_letter_code
_entity_poly.pdbx_strand_id
1 'polypeptide(L)'
;LQRMQKRAERFNVPVSLESKKAARAASLFWNFFLLGVEASPPISNPKSQISCSQINLEKLKERAQRFGLNVSSLSKKSEEDEKLKKRKERFGIVTGAGAAEDSEAKKRKRAERFGIV
;
A
#
# COMPACT_ATOMS: atom_id res chain seq x y z
N LEU A 1 -6.29 -19.76 -11.77
CA LEU A 1 -6.71 -20.69 -10.69
C LEU A 1 -5.52 -21.26 -9.90
N GLN A 2 -4.52 -21.88 -10.54
CA GLN A 2 -3.36 -22.48 -9.85
C GLN A 2 -2.57 -21.55 -8.91
N ARG A 3 -2.34 -20.28 -9.28
CA ARG A 3 -1.66 -19.30 -8.39
C ARG A 3 -2.44 -19.03 -7.10
N MET A 4 -3.77 -19.05 -7.17
CA MET A 4 -4.62 -18.86 -5.99
C MET A 4 -4.60 -20.07 -5.07
N GLN A 5 -4.54 -21.28 -5.63
CA GLN A 5 -4.41 -22.53 -4.87
C GLN A 5 -3.06 -22.59 -4.13
N LYS A 6 -1.94 -22.34 -4.83
CA LYS A 6 -0.61 -22.27 -4.18
C LYS A 6 -0.54 -21.23 -3.06
N ARG A 7 -1.27 -20.11 -3.20
CA ARG A 7 -1.37 -19.10 -2.13
C ARG A 7 -2.25 -19.61 -0.98
N ALA A 8 -3.39 -20.21 -1.27
CA ALA A 8 -4.27 -20.79 -0.27
C ALA A 8 -3.56 -21.87 0.57
N GLU A 9 -2.78 -22.75 -0.05
CA GLU A 9 -1.96 -23.76 0.63
C GLU A 9 -0.89 -23.12 1.51
N ARG A 10 -0.13 -22.14 0.99
CA ARG A 10 0.90 -21.44 1.76
C ARG A 10 0.38 -20.73 2.99
N PHE A 11 -0.84 -20.21 2.92
CA PHE A 11 -1.44 -19.40 3.97
C PHE A 11 -2.56 -20.12 4.73
N ASN A 12 -2.82 -21.40 4.43
CA ASN A 12 -3.92 -22.20 4.97
C ASN A 12 -5.29 -21.50 4.88
N VAL A 13 -5.54 -20.76 3.79
CA VAL A 13 -6.80 -20.02 3.59
C VAL A 13 -7.68 -20.77 2.59
N PRO A 14 -8.96 -21.06 2.90
CA PRO A 14 -9.87 -21.75 1.98
C PRO A 14 -10.05 -20.96 0.67
N VAL A 15 -10.05 -21.66 -0.47
CA VAL A 15 -10.12 -21.03 -1.81
C VAL A 15 -11.53 -20.59 -2.18
N SER A 16 -12.57 -21.13 -1.55
CA SER A 16 -13.99 -20.78 -1.81
C SER A 16 -14.25 -19.29 -1.59
N LEU A 17 -14.98 -18.67 -2.52
CA LEU A 17 -15.32 -17.25 -2.46
C LEU A 17 -16.22 -16.94 -1.24
N GLU A 18 -17.12 -17.87 -0.91
CA GLU A 18 -18.04 -17.72 0.22
C GLU A 18 -17.30 -17.71 1.56
N SER A 19 -16.34 -18.62 1.78
CA SER A 19 -15.55 -18.65 3.01
C SER A 19 -14.63 -17.42 3.15
N LYS A 20 -14.15 -16.85 2.03
CA LYS A 20 -13.41 -15.58 2.06
C LYS A 20 -14.31 -14.39 2.40
N LYS A 21 -15.53 -14.36 1.86
CA LYS A 21 -16.53 -13.32 2.16
C LYS A 21 -16.96 -13.39 3.61
N ALA A 22 -17.24 -14.59 4.12
CA ALA A 22 -17.58 -14.85 5.52
C ALA A 22 -16.42 -14.51 6.47
N ALA A 23 -15.18 -14.94 6.18
CA ALA A 23 -14.02 -14.62 7.01
C ALA A 23 -13.74 -13.11 7.04
N ARG A 24 -13.92 -12.42 5.91
CA ARG A 24 -13.79 -10.97 5.86
C ARG A 24 -14.90 -10.28 6.63
N ALA A 25 -16.15 -10.71 6.50
CA ALA A 25 -17.28 -10.20 7.27
C ALA A 25 -17.09 -10.43 8.77
N ALA A 26 -16.62 -11.61 9.19
CA ALA A 26 -16.32 -11.93 10.58
C ALA A 26 -15.16 -11.08 11.14
N SER A 27 -14.12 -10.83 10.34
CA SER A 27 -13.03 -9.93 10.74
C SER A 27 -13.51 -8.48 10.88
N LEU A 28 -14.39 -8.03 9.99
CA LEU A 28 -15.01 -6.70 10.10
C LEU A 28 -15.94 -6.63 11.32
N PHE A 29 -16.72 -7.68 11.56
CA PHE A 29 -17.60 -7.79 12.72
C PHE A 29 -16.81 -7.78 14.03
N TRP A 30 -15.68 -8.49 14.11
CA TRP A 30 -14.80 -8.45 15.28
C TRP A 30 -14.25 -7.05 15.54
N ASN A 31 -13.78 -6.36 14.50
CA ASN A 31 -13.32 -4.98 14.63
C ASN A 31 -14.45 -4.02 15.03
N PHE A 32 -15.66 -4.24 14.52
CA PHE A 32 -16.84 -3.45 14.85
C PHE A 32 -17.27 -3.65 16.31
N PHE A 33 -17.37 -4.90 16.75
CA PHE A 33 -17.87 -5.28 18.07
C PHE A 33 -16.85 -5.00 19.19
N LEU A 34 -15.56 -5.29 18.97
CA LEU A 34 -14.55 -5.15 20.02
C LEU A 34 -14.01 -3.72 20.15
N LEU A 35 -14.01 -2.95 19.06
CA LEU A 35 -13.45 -1.60 19.01
C LEU A 35 -14.53 -0.51 19.05
N GLY A 36 -15.81 -0.89 19.16
CA GLY A 36 -16.94 0.04 19.31
C GLY A 36 -17.08 1.04 18.16
N VAL A 37 -16.64 0.69 16.95
CA VAL A 37 -16.71 1.57 15.78
C VAL A 37 -18.10 1.46 15.18
N GLU A 38 -19.05 2.24 15.66
CA GLU A 38 -20.40 2.34 15.11
C GLU A 38 -20.37 2.73 13.62
N ALA A 39 -21.29 2.17 12.81
CA ALA A 39 -21.28 2.33 11.36
C ALA A 39 -21.71 3.76 10.98
N SER A 40 -20.73 4.66 10.93
CA SER A 40 -20.99 6.06 10.58
C SER A 40 -21.35 6.19 9.09
N PRO A 41 -22.38 7.00 8.72
CA PRO A 41 -22.71 7.30 7.33
C PRO A 41 -21.54 8.04 6.64
N PRO A 42 -21.48 8.07 5.29
CA PRO A 42 -20.35 8.64 4.56
C PRO A 42 -20.33 10.18 4.71
N ILE A 43 -19.69 10.66 5.76
CA ILE A 43 -19.44 12.08 5.99
C ILE A 43 -18.06 12.41 5.42
N SER A 44 -18.07 13.35 4.48
CA SER A 44 -16.93 14.04 3.90
C SER A 44 -15.81 14.34 4.90
N ASN A 45 -14.60 13.90 4.58
CA ASN A 45 -13.30 14.32 5.14
C ASN A 45 -13.29 14.83 6.60
N PRO A 46 -12.92 13.98 7.56
CA PRO A 46 -12.26 14.43 8.77
C PRO A 46 -10.74 14.21 8.63
N LYS A 47 -9.97 15.30 8.76
CA LYS A 47 -8.55 15.25 9.10
C LYS A 47 -8.40 14.29 10.27
N SER A 48 -7.63 13.22 10.08
CA SER A 48 -7.35 12.21 11.10
C SER A 48 -6.59 12.85 12.26
N GLN A 49 -7.32 13.40 13.22
CA GLN A 49 -6.82 13.59 14.58
C GLN A 49 -6.70 12.19 15.20
N ILE A 50 -5.64 11.49 14.81
CA ILE A 50 -5.11 10.38 15.58
C ILE A 50 -4.64 11.03 16.88
N SER A 51 -5.29 10.71 17.99
CA SER A 51 -4.88 11.11 19.33
C SER A 51 -3.41 10.74 19.54
N CYS A 52 -2.54 11.74 19.49
CA CYS A 52 -1.09 11.65 19.64
C CYS A 52 -0.65 11.39 21.10
N SER A 53 -1.30 10.46 21.80
CA SER A 53 -0.82 9.93 23.06
C SER A 53 -0.36 8.49 22.83
N GLN A 54 0.97 8.28 22.90
CA GLN A 54 1.68 7.01 22.71
C GLN A 54 2.08 6.65 21.27
N ILE A 55 2.67 7.59 20.52
CA ILE A 55 3.70 7.20 19.57
C ILE A 55 4.83 6.57 20.40
N ASN A 56 4.89 5.24 20.44
CA ASN A 56 5.89 4.48 21.16
C ASN A 56 7.27 4.79 20.53
N LEU A 57 8.06 5.62 21.20
CA LEU A 57 9.36 6.07 20.73
C LEU A 57 10.29 4.90 20.42
N GLU A 58 10.17 3.78 21.15
CA GLU A 58 10.94 2.58 20.88
C GLU A 58 10.60 1.93 19.54
N LYS A 59 9.32 1.79 19.20
CA LYS A 59 8.90 1.26 17.89
C LYS A 59 9.36 2.15 16.74
N LEU A 60 9.44 3.46 16.99
CA LEU A 60 9.94 4.43 16.03
C LEU A 60 11.46 4.30 15.86
N LYS A 61 12.20 4.09 16.95
CA LYS A 61 13.65 3.81 16.93
C LYS A 61 13.97 2.47 16.27
N GLU A 62 13.23 1.42 16.59
CA GLU A 62 13.36 0.10 15.95
C GLU A 62 13.12 0.19 14.45
N ARG A 63 12.09 0.93 14.02
CA ARG A 63 11.84 1.22 12.61
C ARG A 63 13.01 1.98 11.98
N ALA A 64 13.50 3.04 12.63
CA ALA A 64 14.63 3.82 12.13
C ALA A 64 15.89 2.95 11.94
N GLN A 65 16.18 2.05 12.88
CA GLN A 65 17.29 1.10 12.80
C GLN A 65 17.08 0.08 11.66
N ARG A 66 15.87 -0.48 11.53
CA ARG A 66 15.55 -1.46 10.49
C ARG A 66 15.64 -0.89 9.08
N PHE A 67 15.23 0.36 8.91
CA PHE A 67 15.24 1.03 7.61
C PHE A 67 16.50 1.88 7.39
N GLY A 68 17.41 1.93 8.36
CA GLY A 68 18.67 2.67 8.27
C GLY A 68 18.51 4.18 8.15
N LEU A 69 17.40 4.75 8.62
CA LEU A 69 17.07 6.17 8.41
C LEU A 69 16.81 6.93 9.72
N ASN A 70 17.52 8.05 9.85
CA ASN A 70 17.37 9.02 10.93
C ASN A 70 15.97 9.68 10.88
N VAL A 71 15.29 9.80 12.02
CA VAL A 71 13.94 10.41 12.09
C VAL A 71 13.95 11.93 11.97
N SER A 72 15.11 12.59 12.08
CA SER A 72 15.25 14.05 11.98
C SER A 72 15.21 14.55 10.53
N SER A 73 14.49 15.64 10.29
CA SER A 73 14.19 16.20 8.95
C SER A 73 15.41 16.71 8.17
N LEU A 74 16.51 17.03 8.86
CA LEU A 74 17.66 17.73 8.27
C LEU A 74 18.64 16.80 7.53
N SER A 75 18.77 15.54 7.95
CA SER A 75 19.66 14.56 7.31
C SER A 75 19.08 13.93 6.03
N LYS A 76 17.77 14.08 5.80
CA LYS A 76 17.04 13.43 4.70
C LYS A 76 17.26 14.09 3.32
N LYS A 77 17.74 15.34 3.28
CA LYS A 77 17.81 16.11 2.03
C LYS A 77 18.91 15.63 1.09
N SER A 78 20.10 15.31 1.60
CA SER A 78 21.22 14.82 0.77
C SER A 78 21.03 13.39 0.26
N GLU A 79 20.44 12.51 1.07
CA GLU A 79 20.18 11.11 0.69
C GLU A 79 19.12 10.99 -0.42
N GLU A 80 18.08 11.82 -0.37
CA GLU A 80 17.03 11.83 -1.40
C GLU A 80 17.55 12.33 -2.75
N ASP A 81 18.51 13.26 -2.78
CA ASP A 81 19.11 13.75 -4.02
C ASP A 81 19.93 12.65 -4.73
N GLU A 82 20.71 11.85 -4.00
CA GLU A 82 21.42 10.71 -4.58
C GLU A 82 20.47 9.63 -5.12
N LYS A 83 19.42 9.34 -4.35
CA LYS A 83 18.39 8.38 -4.74
C LYS A 83 17.62 8.86 -5.98
N LEU A 84 17.36 10.16 -6.06
CA LEU A 84 16.74 10.77 -7.23
C LEU A 84 17.68 10.70 -8.44
N LYS A 85 18.99 10.92 -8.26
CA LYS A 85 20.00 10.75 -9.31
C LYS A 85 20.07 9.30 -9.82
N LYS A 86 20.21 8.32 -8.91
CA LYS A 86 20.16 6.88 -9.25
C LYS A 86 18.86 6.50 -9.95
N ARG A 87 17.73 7.10 -9.58
CA ARG A 87 16.44 6.86 -10.25
C ARG A 87 16.41 7.48 -11.65
N LYS A 88 16.92 8.69 -11.83
CA LYS A 88 17.04 9.34 -13.14
C LYS A 88 17.96 8.56 -14.07
N GLU A 89 19.07 8.01 -13.57
CA GLU A 89 19.96 7.13 -14.32
C GLU A 89 19.27 5.82 -14.71
N ARG A 90 18.48 5.24 -13.81
CA ARG A 90 17.78 3.97 -14.05
C ARG A 90 16.56 4.09 -14.98
N PHE A 91 15.83 5.20 -14.90
CA PHE A 91 14.53 5.35 -15.56
C PHE A 91 14.48 6.49 -16.57
N GLY A 92 15.58 7.22 -16.75
CA GLY A 92 15.62 8.44 -17.55
C GLY A 92 14.92 9.62 -16.86
N ILE A 93 15.07 10.79 -17.46
CA ILE A 93 14.42 12.02 -17.01
C ILE A 93 12.93 11.93 -17.38
N VAL A 94 12.08 11.55 -16.41
CA VAL A 94 10.60 11.54 -16.56
C VAL A 94 10.04 12.95 -16.35
N THR A 95 10.60 13.95 -17.03
CA THR A 95 10.00 15.29 -17.11
C THR A 95 9.56 15.55 -18.54
N GLY A 96 8.31 15.20 -18.83
CA GLY A 96 7.45 15.86 -19.81
C GLY A 96 7.94 15.97 -21.26
N ALA A 97 7.78 14.89 -22.04
CA ALA A 97 7.55 14.99 -23.50
C ALA A 97 7.07 13.66 -24.12
N GLY A 98 7.53 12.50 -23.63
CA GLY A 98 7.24 11.19 -24.24
C GLY A 98 6.03 10.41 -23.70
N ALA A 99 5.24 10.99 -22.78
CA ALA A 99 4.20 10.25 -22.06
C ALA A 99 2.84 10.17 -22.79
N ALA A 100 2.61 11.00 -23.82
CA ALA A 100 1.30 11.10 -24.47
C ALA A 100 1.05 9.95 -25.46
N GLU A 101 1.97 9.70 -26.41
CA GLU A 101 1.83 8.66 -27.43
C GLU A 101 1.79 7.24 -26.85
N ASP A 102 2.60 6.97 -25.83
CA ASP A 102 2.81 5.61 -25.32
C ASP A 102 1.71 5.19 -24.31
N SER A 103 0.73 6.06 -24.05
CA SER A 103 -0.34 5.82 -23.05
C SER A 103 -1.38 4.82 -23.55
N GLU A 104 -1.78 4.89 -24.82
CA GLU A 104 -2.75 3.96 -25.41
C GLU A 104 -2.15 2.58 -25.63
N ALA A 105 -0.91 2.50 -26.13
CA ALA A 105 -0.19 1.25 -26.27
C ALA A 105 0.02 0.54 -24.91
N LYS A 106 0.30 1.30 -23.85
CA LYS A 106 0.38 0.77 -22.48
C LYS A 106 -0.97 0.33 -21.94
N LYS A 107 -2.06 1.05 -22.24
CA LYS A 107 -3.42 0.65 -21.87
C LYS A 107 -3.80 -0.65 -22.56
N ARG A 108 -3.56 -0.81 -23.87
CA ARG A 108 -3.81 -2.06 -24.62
C ARG A 108 -2.99 -3.23 -24.09
N LYS A 109 -1.66 -3.08 -23.95
CA LYS A 109 -0.80 -4.11 -23.35
C LYS A 109 -1.22 -4.49 -21.93
N ARG A 110 -1.75 -3.53 -21.16
CA ARG A 110 -2.30 -3.80 -19.82
C ARG A 110 -3.62 -4.57 -19.94
N ALA A 111 -4.53 -4.14 -20.79
CA ALA A 111 -5.83 -4.75 -21.01
C ALA A 111 -5.66 -6.24 -21.43
N GLU A 112 -4.78 -6.53 -22.39
CA GLU A 112 -4.38 -7.88 -22.81
C GLU A 112 -3.80 -8.72 -21.64
N ARG A 113 -2.90 -8.14 -20.84
CA ARG A 113 -2.34 -8.83 -19.66
C ARG A 113 -3.39 -9.19 -18.62
N PHE A 114 -4.45 -8.40 -18.52
CA PHE A 114 -5.53 -8.62 -17.58
C PHE A 114 -6.73 -9.32 -18.22
N GLY A 115 -6.65 -9.72 -19.50
CA GLY A 115 -7.75 -10.34 -20.24
C GLY A 115 -8.98 -9.44 -20.35
N ILE A 116 -8.80 -8.14 -20.19
CA ILE A 116 -9.83 -7.12 -20.41
C ILE A 116 -9.62 -6.70 -21.85
N VAL A 117 -10.26 -7.39 -22.79
CA VAL A 117 -10.35 -6.95 -24.19
C VAL A 117 -11.74 -6.37 -24.39
#